data_AF-A0AAU9D8D3-F1
#
_entry.id   AF-A0AAU9D8D3-F1
#
_cell.length_a   1.000
_cell.length_b   1.000
_cell.length_c   1.000
_cell.angle_alpha   90.00
_cell.angle_beta   90.00
_cell.angle_gamma   90.00
#
_symmetry.space_group_name_H-M   'P 1'
#
loop_
_entity.id
_entity.type
_entity.pdbx_description
1 polymer ?
#
loop_
_entity_poly.entity_id
_entity_poly.type
_entity_poly.pdbx_seq_one_letter_code
_entity_poly.pdbx_strand_id
1 'polypeptide(L)'
;MSVTDPDIKKITLDGQELFCPTSKQWVQILNEGKFYNHNVFQTDLLRYKIERNAQYPELKSCLSVYNGRMLFIELLKIESDLIRVFVESVICETCKNKALISATPGVSDLYIGLSNPKQAREKGYKHKNQRCKYCNNVYERRYTVWQKYE
;
A
#
# COMPACT_ATOMS: atom_id res chain seq x y z
N MET A 1 -22.36 1.43 18.82
CA MET A 1 -21.50 0.36 19.36
C MET A 1 -20.17 0.46 18.63
N SER A 2 -19.08 0.68 19.36
CA SER A 2 -17.73 0.81 18.79
C SER A 2 -17.24 -0.54 18.30
N VAL A 3 -16.65 -0.60 17.10
CA VAL A 3 -15.95 -1.78 16.59
C VAL A 3 -14.68 -1.99 17.40
N THR A 4 -14.83 -2.66 18.54
CA THR A 4 -13.77 -3.38 19.23
C THR A 4 -13.81 -4.82 18.73
N ASP A 5 -13.50 -5.04 17.45
CA ASP A 5 -13.43 -6.41 16.93
C ASP A 5 -12.00 -6.94 17.16
N PRO A 6 -11.79 -7.98 18.00
CA PRO A 6 -10.48 -8.53 18.31
C PRO A 6 -9.79 -9.23 17.13
N ASP A 7 -10.47 -9.43 16.00
CA ASP A 7 -10.02 -10.34 14.93
C ASP A 7 -9.33 -9.66 13.73
N ILE A 8 -9.09 -8.35 13.76
CA ILE A 8 -8.30 -7.72 12.69
C ILE A 8 -6.84 -8.15 12.84
N LYS A 9 -6.33 -8.86 11.83
CA LYS A 9 -4.96 -9.33 11.81
C LYS A 9 -4.00 -8.16 12.01
N LYS A 10 -3.17 -8.28 13.05
CA LYS A 10 -2.08 -7.33 13.32
C LYS A 10 -0.76 -7.89 12.78
N ILE A 11 0.06 -7.01 12.24
CA ILE A 11 1.45 -7.29 11.91
C ILE A 11 2.32 -6.15 12.43
N THR A 12 3.55 -6.47 12.84
CA THR A 12 4.56 -5.45 13.14
C THR A 12 5.50 -5.36 11.95
N LEU A 13 5.62 -4.18 11.35
CA LEU A 13 6.52 -3.92 10.23
C LEU A 13 7.27 -2.61 10.45
N ASP A 14 8.60 -2.66 10.35
CA ASP A 14 9.50 -1.51 10.55
C ASP A 14 9.31 -0.83 11.92
N GLY A 15 8.96 -1.60 12.95
CA GLY A 15 8.71 -1.09 14.31
C GLY A 15 7.33 -0.44 14.51
N GLN A 16 6.43 -0.50 13.52
CA GLN A 16 5.07 0.02 13.63
C GLN A 16 4.03 -1.11 13.55
N GLU A 17 2.99 -1.02 14.39
CA GLU A 17 1.84 -1.92 14.32
C GLU A 17 0.93 -1.51 13.15
N LEU A 18 0.62 -2.49 12.31
CA LEU A 18 -0.28 -2.39 11.19
C LEU A 18 -1.44 -3.36 11.38
N PHE A 19 -2.64 -2.86 11.16
CA PHE A 19 -3.87 -3.62 11.13
C PHE A 19 -4.20 -3.92 9.68
N CYS A 20 -4.39 -5.18 9.32
CA CYS A 20 -4.64 -5.58 7.93
C CYS A 20 -6.03 -6.22 7.83
N PRO A 21 -7.08 -5.41 7.63
CA PRO A 21 -8.45 -5.90 7.56
C PRO A 21 -8.65 -6.86 6.38
N THR A 22 -9.51 -7.85 6.58
CA THR A 22 -10.08 -8.67 5.51
C THR A 22 -11.04 -7.85 4.65
N SER A 23 -11.44 -8.36 3.49
CA SER A 23 -12.42 -7.69 2.61
C SER A 23 -13.74 -7.37 3.34
N LYS A 24 -14.23 -8.28 4.18
CA LYS A 24 -15.45 -8.05 4.98
C LYS A 24 -15.25 -6.91 6.00
N GLN A 25 -14.12 -6.92 6.70
CA GLN A 25 -13.79 -5.87 7.68
C GLN A 25 -13.58 -4.52 6.99
N TRP A 26 -13.00 -4.47 5.80
CA TRP A 26 -12.89 -3.25 5.01
C TRP A 26 -14.25 -2.67 4.65
N VAL A 27 -15.19 -3.50 4.19
CA VAL A 27 -16.57 -3.06 3.89
C VAL A 27 -17.20 -2.42 5.14
N GLN A 28 -17.04 -3.04 6.30
CA GLN A 28 -17.54 -2.49 7.56
C GLN A 28 -16.90 -1.15 7.91
N ILE A 29 -15.56 -1.07 7.91
CA ILE A 29 -14.81 0.17 8.21
C ILE A 29 -15.24 1.32 7.29
N LEU A 30 -15.39 1.04 6.00
CA LEU A 30 -15.77 2.05 5.01
C LEU A 30 -17.23 2.50 5.15
N ASN A 31 -18.14 1.60 5.51
CA ASN A 31 -19.55 1.92 5.69
C ASN A 31 -19.80 2.70 6.99
N GLU A 32 -19.09 2.35 8.06
CA GLU A 32 -19.19 3.06 9.34
C GLU A 32 -18.40 4.37 9.36
N GLY A 33 -17.42 4.52 8.46
CA GLY A 33 -16.51 5.66 8.43
C GLY A 33 -15.61 5.75 9.66
N LYS A 34 -15.39 4.62 10.36
CA LYS A 34 -14.68 4.56 11.64
C LYS A 34 -13.82 3.31 11.78
N PHE A 35 -12.75 3.42 12.55
CA PHE A 35 -11.86 2.34 12.93
C PHE A 35 -11.29 2.59 14.34
N TYR A 36 -11.52 1.71 15.31
CA TYR A 36 -11.15 1.89 16.74
C TYR A 36 -11.39 3.32 17.27
N ASN A 37 -12.60 3.86 17.07
CA ASN A 37 -12.99 5.22 17.46
C ASN A 37 -12.28 6.37 16.71
N HIS A 38 -11.43 6.08 15.73
CA HIS A 38 -10.89 7.07 14.82
C HIS A 38 -11.77 7.21 13.59
N ASN A 39 -12.00 8.45 13.14
CA ASN A 39 -12.70 8.69 11.89
C ASN A 39 -11.82 8.28 10.70
N VAL A 40 -12.42 7.59 9.75
CA VAL A 40 -11.81 7.27 8.46
C VAL A 40 -12.26 8.31 7.46
N PHE A 41 -11.33 9.17 7.04
CA PHE A 41 -11.62 10.23 6.07
C PHE A 41 -11.49 9.70 4.63
N GLN A 42 -12.20 10.35 3.70
CA GLN A 42 -12.14 10.04 2.27
C GLN A 42 -12.47 8.56 1.94
N THR A 43 -13.54 8.04 2.55
CA THR A 43 -13.97 6.64 2.41
C THR A 43 -14.15 6.20 0.96
N ASP A 44 -14.64 7.07 0.07
CA ASP A 44 -14.77 6.75 -1.37
C ASP A 44 -13.41 6.54 -2.06
N LEU A 45 -12.44 7.41 -1.79
CA LEU A 45 -11.08 7.25 -2.32
C LEU A 45 -10.42 5.99 -1.75
N LEU A 46 -10.64 5.73 -0.47
CA LEU A 46 -10.11 4.54 0.19
C LEU A 46 -10.73 3.26 -0.37
N ARG A 47 -12.05 3.27 -0.63
CA ARG A 47 -12.77 2.18 -1.29
C ARG A 47 -12.15 1.87 -2.65
N TYR A 48 -11.96 2.89 -3.48
CA TYR A 48 -11.30 2.74 -4.79
C TYR A 48 -9.92 2.09 -4.68
N LYS A 49 -9.08 2.55 -3.73
CA LYS A 49 -7.74 1.97 -3.51
C LYS A 49 -7.81 0.51 -3.08
N ILE A 50 -8.71 0.16 -2.17
CA ILE A 50 -8.87 -1.21 -1.68
C ILE A 50 -9.35 -2.14 -2.79
N GLU A 51 -10.36 -1.73 -3.56
CA GLU A 51 -10.89 -2.50 -4.70
C GLU A 51 -9.85 -2.70 -5.80
N ARG A 52 -9.06 -1.66 -6.11
CA ARG A 52 -7.93 -1.79 -7.03
C ARG A 52 -6.90 -2.78 -6.48
N ASN A 53 -6.49 -2.64 -5.22
CA ASN A 53 -5.45 -3.50 -4.64
C ASN A 53 -5.89 -4.96 -4.52
N ALA A 54 -7.18 -5.23 -4.34
CA ALA A 54 -7.74 -6.57 -4.28
C ALA A 54 -7.53 -7.39 -5.58
N GLN A 55 -7.24 -6.73 -6.71
CA GLN A 55 -6.90 -7.38 -7.97
C GLN A 55 -5.46 -7.93 -8.00
N TYR A 56 -4.63 -7.59 -7.01
CA TYR A 56 -3.20 -7.93 -6.96
C TYR A 56 -2.91 -8.69 -5.64
N PRO A 57 -2.78 -10.03 -5.67
CA PRO A 57 -2.53 -10.88 -4.50
C PRO A 57 -1.31 -10.50 -3.65
N GLU A 58 -0.31 -9.86 -4.26
CA GLU A 58 0.91 -9.39 -3.59
C GLU A 58 0.71 -8.07 -2.81
N LEU A 59 -0.36 -7.33 -3.09
CA LEU A 59 -0.69 -6.11 -2.39
C LEU A 59 -1.53 -6.38 -1.14
N LYS A 60 -1.23 -5.64 -0.07
CA LYS A 60 -2.03 -5.61 1.15
C LYS A 60 -2.36 -4.18 1.52
N SER A 61 -3.63 -3.93 1.74
CA SER A 61 -4.15 -2.68 2.27
C SER A 61 -4.25 -2.82 3.79
N CYS A 62 -3.47 -2.04 4.52
CA CYS A 62 -3.45 -2.03 5.97
C CYS A 62 -3.66 -0.60 6.51
N LEU A 63 -3.88 -0.51 7.80
CA LEU A 63 -4.08 0.70 8.56
C LEU A 63 -3.03 0.80 9.67
N SER A 64 -2.61 2.02 10.00
CA SER A 64 -1.88 2.29 11.23
C SER A 64 -2.52 3.46 11.96
N VAL A 65 -2.33 3.53 13.28
CA VAL A 65 -2.76 4.65 14.10
C VAL A 65 -1.52 5.39 14.56
N TYR A 66 -1.42 6.67 14.23
CA TYR A 66 -0.31 7.52 14.67
C TYR A 66 -0.84 8.88 15.13
N ASN A 67 -0.50 9.28 16.35
CA ASN A 67 -0.98 10.52 16.98
C ASN A 67 -2.51 10.72 16.85
N GLY A 68 -3.26 9.65 17.07
CA GLY A 68 -4.72 9.65 17.00
C GLY A 68 -5.30 9.75 15.57
N ARG A 69 -4.46 9.67 14.54
CA ARG A 69 -4.87 9.69 13.13
C ARG A 69 -4.68 8.32 12.47
N MET A 70 -5.61 7.99 11.59
CA MET A 70 -5.51 6.82 10.73
C MET A 70 -4.60 7.09 9.55
N LEU A 71 -3.64 6.19 9.34
CA LEU A 71 -2.79 6.15 8.16
C LEU A 71 -3.17 4.93 7.32
N PHE A 72 -3.44 5.14 6.03
CA PHE A 72 -3.59 4.06 5.08
C PHE A 72 -2.21 3.65 4.56
N ILE A 73 -1.84 2.39 4.76
CA ILE A 73 -0.53 1.86 4.39
C ILE A 73 -0.74 0.73 3.40
N GLU A 74 -0.15 0.89 2.21
CA GLU A 74 -0.12 -0.16 1.21
C GLU A 74 1.21 -0.91 1.34
N LEU A 75 1.13 -2.23 1.39
CA LEU A 75 2.27 -3.11 1.48
C LEU A 75 2.34 -3.98 0.24
N LEU A 76 3.56 -4.20 -0.24
CA LEU A 76 3.85 -5.09 -1.33
C LEU A 76 4.69 -6.25 -0.83
N LYS A 77 4.25 -7.48 -1.12
CA LYS A 77 5.01 -8.69 -0.86
C LYS A 77 5.89 -9.04 -2.06
N ILE A 78 7.21 -9.02 -1.89
CA ILE A 78 8.19 -9.45 -2.90
C ILE A 78 8.99 -10.59 -2.29
N GLU A 79 8.88 -11.79 -2.85
CA GLU A 79 9.53 -12.99 -2.31
C GLU A 79 9.15 -13.21 -0.82
N SER A 80 10.13 -13.14 0.09
CA SER A 80 9.93 -13.18 1.54
C SER A 80 9.78 -11.82 2.19
N ASP A 81 9.99 -10.73 1.46
CA ASP A 81 9.93 -9.37 1.97
C ASP A 81 8.54 -8.75 1.87
N LEU A 82 8.24 -7.94 2.88
CA LEU A 82 7.11 -7.02 2.88
C LEU A 82 7.68 -5.60 2.95
N ILE A 83 7.28 -4.75 2.01
CA ILE A 83 7.75 -3.38 1.90
C ILE A 83 6.57 -2.41 1.79
N ARG A 84 6.75 -1.19 2.29
CA ARG A 84 5.77 -0.09 2.16
C ARG A 84 5.88 0.50 0.76
N VAL A 85 4.73 0.71 0.13
CA VAL A 85 4.66 1.25 -1.23
C VAL A 85 3.52 2.27 -1.34
N PHE A 86 3.63 3.17 -2.30
CA PHE A 86 2.53 3.97 -2.81
C PHE A 86 2.14 3.40 -4.17
N VAL A 87 0.88 3.00 -4.31
CA VAL A 87 0.40 2.36 -5.54
C VAL A 87 -0.34 3.37 -6.41
N GLU A 88 0.05 3.45 -7.68
CA GLU A 88 -0.55 4.36 -8.66
C GLU A 88 -0.58 3.75 -10.07
N SER A 89 -1.50 4.21 -10.91
CA SER A 89 -1.50 3.89 -12.33
C SER A 89 -0.45 4.73 -13.05
N VAL A 90 0.38 4.12 -13.91
CA VAL A 90 1.45 4.85 -14.62
C VAL A 90 1.35 4.63 -16.13
N ILE A 91 1.82 5.61 -16.90
CA ILE A 91 1.95 5.50 -18.35
C ILE A 91 3.44 5.35 -18.65
N CYS A 92 3.80 4.43 -19.55
CA CYS A 92 5.19 4.28 -19.97
C CYS A 92 5.68 5.56 -20.67
N GLU A 93 6.76 6.14 -20.18
CA GLU A 93 7.30 7.39 -20.74
C GLU A 93 7.83 7.20 -22.16
N THR A 94 8.31 6.01 -22.51
CA THR A 94 8.81 5.70 -23.86
C THR A 94 7.68 5.35 -24.84
N CYS A 95 6.93 4.28 -24.59
CA CYS A 95 5.97 3.75 -25.57
C CYS A 95 4.54 4.26 -25.37
N LYS A 96 4.28 5.09 -24.34
CA LYS A 96 2.98 5.69 -24.01
C LYS A 96 1.84 4.71 -23.72
N ASN A 97 2.11 3.40 -23.74
CA ASN A 97 1.16 2.41 -23.26
C ASN A 97 0.93 2.55 -21.76
N LYS A 98 -0.32 2.39 -21.36
CA LYS A 98 -0.74 2.39 -19.95
C LYS A 98 -0.14 1.15 -19.28
N ALA A 99 0.71 1.38 -18.30
CA ALA A 99 1.13 0.33 -17.38
C ALA A 99 0.06 0.21 -16.30
N LEU A 100 -0.33 -1.04 -15.99
CA LEU A 100 -1.49 -1.30 -15.13
C LEU A 100 -1.33 -0.64 -13.75
N ILE A 101 -0.22 -0.88 -13.05
CA ILE A 101 0.12 -0.22 -11.77
C ILE A 101 1.64 -0.08 -11.58
N SER A 102 2.03 0.82 -10.67
CA SER A 102 3.36 1.03 -10.09
C SER A 102 3.24 1.02 -8.57
N ALA A 103 4.29 0.60 -7.86
CA ALA A 103 4.32 0.51 -6.41
C ALA A 103 5.63 1.12 -5.88
N THR A 104 5.64 2.42 -5.58
CA THR A 104 6.87 3.15 -5.25
C THR A 104 7.12 3.25 -3.74
N PRO A 105 8.29 2.83 -3.22
CA PRO A 105 8.67 3.07 -1.83
C PRO A 105 9.14 4.50 -1.57
N GLY A 106 9.17 5.39 -2.58
CA GLY A 106 9.80 6.71 -2.43
C GLY A 106 9.01 7.77 -1.67
N VAL A 107 7.72 7.52 -1.38
CA VAL A 107 6.83 8.52 -0.78
C VAL A 107 7.09 8.60 0.73
N SER A 108 7.46 9.78 1.24
CA SER A 108 7.78 10.02 2.65
C SER A 108 6.64 9.62 3.60
N ASP A 109 5.40 9.86 3.18
CA ASP A 109 4.21 9.72 4.02
C ASP A 109 3.95 8.26 4.42
N LEU A 110 4.50 7.29 3.67
CA LEU A 110 4.45 5.87 3.97
C LEU A 110 5.18 5.50 5.28
N TYR A 111 6.13 6.35 5.69
CA TYR A 111 7.05 6.10 6.80
C TYR A 111 6.78 7.01 8.01
N ILE A 112 5.63 7.68 8.04
CA ILE A 112 5.21 8.48 9.19
C ILE A 112 5.06 7.57 10.43
N GLY A 113 5.64 8.01 11.54
CA GLY A 113 5.58 7.32 12.82
C GLY A 113 6.57 6.17 13.00
N LEU A 114 7.49 5.96 12.05
CA LEU A 114 8.57 4.98 12.20
C LEU A 114 9.74 5.58 13.00
N SER A 115 10.42 4.73 13.78
CA SER A 115 11.65 5.09 14.48
C SER A 115 12.85 5.23 13.53
N ASN A 116 12.89 4.44 12.45
CA ASN A 116 13.93 4.51 11.42
C ASN A 116 13.34 4.52 10.00
N PRO A 117 12.73 5.64 9.57
CA PRO A 117 12.09 5.75 8.25
C PRO A 117 13.08 5.57 7.09
N LYS A 118 14.34 5.98 7.27
CA LYS A 118 15.39 5.86 6.25
C LYS A 118 15.66 4.40 5.91
N GLN A 119 15.87 3.56 6.92
CA GLN A 119 16.14 2.12 6.72
C GLN A 119 14.97 1.39 6.04
N ALA A 120 13.74 1.67 6.48
CA ALA A 120 12.53 1.11 5.89
C ALA A 120 12.39 1.49 4.40
N ARG A 121 12.71 2.74 4.07
CA ARG A 121 12.71 3.23 2.68
C ARG A 121 13.81 2.59 1.83
N GLU A 122 15.03 2.51 2.36
CA GLU A 122 16.16 1.86 1.69
C GLU A 122 15.90 0.39 1.42
N LYS A 123 15.18 -0.33 2.30
CA LYS A 123 14.74 -1.71 2.05
C LYS A 123 13.91 -1.80 0.76
N GLY A 124 12.96 -0.89 0.57
CA GLY A 124 12.15 -0.83 -0.65
C GLY A 124 12.99 -0.61 -1.91
N TYR A 125 14.01 0.25 -1.84
CA TYR A 125 14.89 0.57 -2.98
C TYR A 125 15.88 -0.54 -3.38
N LYS A 126 16.05 -1.58 -2.55
CA LYS A 126 16.90 -2.72 -2.91
C LYS A 126 16.26 -3.60 -3.99
N HIS A 127 14.95 -3.51 -4.18
CA HIS A 127 14.25 -4.27 -5.20
C HIS A 127 14.43 -3.63 -6.59
N LYS A 128 14.65 -4.46 -7.61
CA LYS A 128 14.91 -3.99 -8.98
C LYS A 128 13.66 -3.34 -9.58
N ASN A 129 13.87 -2.26 -10.33
CA ASN A 129 12.84 -1.71 -11.21
C ASN A 129 12.46 -2.78 -12.26
N GLN A 130 11.17 -2.97 -12.52
CA GLN A 130 10.74 -3.81 -13.62
C GLN A 130 10.80 -3.04 -14.94
N ARG A 131 10.68 -3.79 -16.02
CA ARG A 131 10.62 -3.28 -17.38
C ARG A 131 9.17 -3.15 -17.84
N CYS A 132 8.92 -2.24 -18.78
CA CYS A 132 7.63 -2.13 -19.43
C CYS A 132 7.32 -3.40 -20.25
N LYS A 133 6.18 -4.05 -20.06
CA LYS A 133 5.79 -5.24 -20.85
C LYS A 133 5.67 -4.99 -22.35
N TYR A 134 5.41 -3.74 -22.76
CA TYR A 134 5.19 -3.39 -24.17
C TYR A 134 6.48 -3.04 -24.93
N CYS A 135 7.44 -2.38 -24.29
CA CYS A 135 8.66 -1.89 -24.95
C CYS A 135 9.96 -2.29 -24.25
N ASN A 136 9.88 -3.03 -23.15
CA ASN A 136 11.00 -3.54 -22.37
C ASN A 136 11.95 -2.48 -21.76
N ASN A 137 11.62 -1.19 -21.88
CA ASN A 137 12.37 -0.11 -21.23
C ASN A 137 12.17 -0.11 -19.72
N VAL A 138 13.21 0.31 -19.02
CA VAL A 138 13.21 0.44 -17.56
C VAL A 138 12.51 1.73 -17.18
N TYR A 139 11.68 1.68 -16.13
CA TYR A 139 11.12 2.90 -15.55
C TYR A 139 12.17 3.56 -14.65
N GLU A 140 12.79 4.65 -15.11
CA GLU A 140 13.89 5.31 -14.38
C GLU A 140 13.42 6.04 -13.11
N ARG A 141 12.23 6.65 -13.15
CA ARG A 141 11.69 7.48 -12.05
C ARG A 141 10.74 6.74 -11.10
N ARG A 142 10.48 5.46 -11.34
CA ARG A 142 9.53 4.64 -10.58
C ARG A 142 10.25 3.42 -10.03
N TYR A 143 10.59 3.51 -8.75
CA TYR A 143 11.56 2.64 -8.10
C TYR A 143 11.09 1.19 -7.86
N THR A 144 9.82 0.87 -8.13
CA THR A 144 9.36 -0.52 -8.28
C THR A 144 8.07 -0.53 -9.11
N VAL A 145 8.11 -1.04 -10.34
CA VAL A 145 6.92 -1.08 -11.22
C VAL A 145 6.46 -2.51 -11.40
N TRP A 146 5.57 -3.02 -10.57
CA TRP A 146 5.14 -4.42 -10.73
C TRP A 146 4.11 -4.58 -11.84
N GLN A 147 4.50 -5.28 -12.90
CA GLN A 147 3.62 -5.81 -13.94
C GLN A 147 3.65 -7.34 -13.86
N LYS A 148 2.75 -7.91 -13.07
CA LYS A 148 2.21 -9.25 -13.35
C LYS A 148 0.69 -9.10 -13.41
N TYR A 149 0.03 -10.08 -14.02
CA TYR A 149 -1.39 -10.11 -14.38
C TYR A 149 -1.70 -9.44 -15.74
N GLU A 150 -1.54 -10.26 -16.79
CA GLU A 150 -2.55 -10.40 -17.83
C GLU A 150 -3.49 -11.54 -17.44
#